data_AF-A0A0B8PFG4-F1
#
_entry.id   AF-A0A0B8PFG4-F1
#
_cell.length_a   1.000
_cell.length_b   1.000
_cell.length_c   1.000
_cell.angle_alpha   90.00
_cell.angle_beta   90.00
_cell.angle_gamma   90.00
#
_symmetry.space_group_name_H-M   'P 1'
#
loop_
_entity.id
_entity.type
_entity.pdbx_description
1 polymer ?
#
loop_
_entity_poly.entity_id
_entity_poly.type
_entity_poly.pdbx_seq_one_letter_code
_entity_poly.pdbx_strand_id
1 'polypeptide(L)' 'MGDIDGALADLDAAKAEGWEGRMAELKGDLLLRNGDKEGAYTAYTEAQQAADASQTLQLKLDDLAK' A
#
# COMPACT_ATOMS: atom_id res chain seq x y z
N MET A 1 -3.50 19.92 0.47
CA MET A 1 -3.20 18.55 -0.01
C MET A 1 -1.95 18.11 0.72
N GLY A 2 -1.95 16.91 1.30
CA GLY A 2 -0.75 16.37 1.95
C GLY A 2 0.32 16.06 0.91
N ASP A 3 1.58 16.06 1.33
CA ASP A 3 2.72 15.69 0.49
C ASP A 3 2.77 14.17 0.33
N ILE A 4 1.97 13.65 -0.60
CA ILE A 4 1.90 12.20 -0.88
C ILE A 4 3.18 11.74 -1.58
N ASP A 5 3.74 12.56 -2.47
CA ASP A 5 4.98 12.24 -3.17
C ASP A 5 6.15 12.10 -2.18
N GLY A 6 6.25 12.99 -1.19
CA GLY A 6 7.23 12.88 -0.11
C GLY A 6 7.05 11.61 0.74
N ALA A 7 5.81 11.28 1.10
CA ALA A 7 5.52 10.06 1.87
C ALA A 7 5.86 8.76 1.10
N LEU A 8 5.64 8.75 -0.22
CA LEU A 8 6.04 7.63 -1.08
C LEU A 8 7.57 7.53 -1.19
N ALA A 9 8.26 8.65 -1.30
CA ALA A 9 9.72 8.67 -1.33
C ALA A 9 10.34 8.16 -0.01
N ASP A 10 9.76 8.55 1.12
CA ASP A 10 10.17 8.06 2.44
C ASP A 10 9.93 6.55 2.58
N LEU A 11 8.80 6.06 2.08
CA LEU A 11 8.47 4.63 2.04
C LEU A 11 9.49 3.84 1.20
N ASP A 12 9.80 4.30 -0.01
CA ASP A 12 10.74 3.61 -0.91
C ASP A 12 12.19 3.68 -0.38
N ALA A 13 12.54 4.75 0.36
CA ALA A 13 13.84 4.89 1.01
C ALA A 13 13.97 4.01 2.27
N ALA A 14 12.86 3.76 2.96
CA ALA A 14 12.81 2.89 4.12
C ALA A 14 12.90 1.41 3.70
N LYS A 15 14.13 0.90 3.64
CA LYS A 15 14.39 -0.54 3.53
C LYS A 15 14.03 -1.22 4.85
N ALA A 16 12.76 -1.57 5.01
CA ALA A 16 12.27 -2.28 6.18
C ALA A 16 12.20 -3.78 5.86
N GLU A 17 13.35 -4.46 6.00
CA GLU A 17 13.44 -5.91 5.81
C GLU A 17 12.46 -6.62 6.77
N GLY A 18 11.58 -7.46 6.22
CA GLY A 18 10.51 -8.15 6.95
C GLY A 18 9.23 -7.34 7.18
N TRP A 19 9.13 -6.15 6.59
CA TRP A 19 7.95 -5.27 6.62
C TRP A 19 7.50 -4.86 5.21
N GLU A 20 7.99 -5.54 4.18
CA GLU A 20 7.72 -5.20 2.79
C GLU A 20 6.21 -5.20 2.48
N GLY A 21 5.46 -6.15 3.05
CA GLY A 21 4.01 -6.21 2.95
C GLY A 21 3.32 -5.01 3.58
N ARG A 22 3.75 -4.60 4.77
CA ARG A 22 3.23 -3.41 5.46
C ARG A 22 3.55 -2.11 4.73
N MET A 23 4.74 -2.01 4.12
CA MET A 23 5.14 -0.85 3.34
C MET A 23 4.28 -0.73 2.08
N ALA A 24 4.05 -1.85 1.37
CA ALA A 24 3.16 -1.90 0.22
C ALA A 24 1.69 -1.62 0.60
N GLU A 25 1.24 -2.08 1.76
CA GLU A 25 -0.09 -1.73 2.30
C GLU A 25 -0.21 -0.23 2.56
N LEU A 26 0.79 0.40 3.18
CA LEU A 26 0.76 1.84 3.45
C LEU A 26 0.82 2.67 2.17
N LYS A 27 1.59 2.21 1.17
CA LYS A 27 1.60 2.79 -0.18
C LYS A 27 0.22 2.75 -0.82
N GLY A 28 -0.48 1.62 -0.71
CA GLY A 28 -1.85 1.48 -1.19
C GLY A 28 -2.82 2.44 -0.48
N ASP A 29 -2.70 2.60 0.84
CA ASP A 29 -3.53 3.53 1.62
C ASP A 29 -3.33 5.00 1.19
N LEU A 30 -2.08 5.39 0.89
CA LEU A 30 -1.75 6.72 0.39
C LEU A 30 -2.31 6.96 -1.02
N LEU A 31 -2.13 6.00 -1.93
CA LEU A 31 -2.64 6.09 -3.30
C LEU A 31 -4.17 6.17 -3.32
N LEU A 32 -4.84 5.37 -2.48
CA LEU A 32 -6.30 5.42 -2.35
C LEU A 32 -6.78 6.79 -1.87
N ARG A 33 -6.07 7.39 -0.90
CA ARG A 33 -6.34 8.76 -0.43
C ARG A 33 -6.12 9.82 -1.51
N ASN A 34 -5.20 9.57 -2.44
CA ASN A 34 -4.97 10.43 -3.60
C ASN A 34 -6.04 10.26 -4.70
N GLY A 35 -6.95 9.29 -4.55
CA GLY A 35 -7.92 8.91 -5.57
C GLY A 35 -7.37 7.94 -6.63
N ASP A 36 -6.10 7.53 -6.51
CA ASP A 36 -5.47 6.55 -7.40
C ASP A 36 -5.83 5.13 -6.95
N LYS A 37 -7.02 4.69 -7.37
CA LYS A 37 -7.52 3.35 -7.05
C LYS A 37 -6.75 2.25 -7.76
N GLU A 38 -6.28 2.48 -8.99
CA GLU A 38 -5.52 1.48 -9.73
C GLU A 38 -4.15 1.25 -9.07
N GLY A 39 -3.45 2.33 -8.75
CA GLY A 39 -2.19 2.27 -8.00
C GLY A 39 -2.36 1.62 -6.63
N ALA A 40 -3.44 1.94 -5.91
CA ALA A 40 -3.75 1.31 -4.64
C ALA A 40 -3.97 -0.20 -4.77
N TYR A 41 -4.69 -0.64 -5.81
CA TYR A 41 -4.94 -2.06 -6.07
C TYR A 41 -3.66 -2.84 -6.33
N THR A 42 -2.77 -2.27 -7.15
CA THR A 42 -1.45 -2.86 -7.42
C THR A 42 -0.64 -2.98 -6.13
N ALA A 43 -0.55 -1.91 -5.33
CA ALA A 43 0.21 -1.91 -4.09
C ALA A 43 -0.35 -2.92 -3.06
N TYR A 44 -1.68 -3.03 -2.92
CA TYR A 44 -2.28 -4.03 -2.05
C TYR A 44 -2.07 -5.46 -2.56
N THR A 45 -2.04 -5.67 -3.87
CA THR A 45 -1.75 -7.00 -4.45
C THR A 45 -0.31 -7.42 -4.18
N GLU A 46 0.64 -6.49 -4.27
CA GLU A 46 2.03 -6.70 -3.87
C GLU A 46 2.13 -7.01 -2.37
N ALA A 47 1.44 -6.23 -1.54
CA ALA A 47 1.39 -6.45 -0.09
C ALA A 47 0.86 -7.84 0.29
N GLN A 48 -0.05 -8.41 -0.51
CA GLN A 48 -0.68 -9.70 -0.23
C GLN A 48 0.28 -10.87 -0.45
N GLN A 49 1.27 -10.69 -1.33
CA GLN A 49 2.26 -11.71 -1.65
C GLN A 49 3.42 -11.74 -0.64
N ALA A 50 3.54 -10.71 0.20
CA ALA A 50 4.59 -10.62 1.20
C ALA A 50 4.32 -11.53 2.42
N ALA A 51 5.39 -11.97 3.08
CA ALA A 51 5.29 -12.87 4.23
C ALA A 51 4.64 -12.22 5.46
N ASP A 52 4.70 -10.90 5.56
CA ASP A 52 4.14 -10.06 6.64
C ASP A 52 2.78 -9.44 6.29
N ALA A 53 2.13 -9.92 5.23
CA ALA A 53 0.84 -9.44 4.76
C ALA A 53 -0.19 -9.31 5.90
N SER A 54 -0.89 -8.17 5.94
CA SER A 54 -1.92 -7.93 6.94
C SER A 54 -3.18 -8.75 6.67
N GLN A 55 -3.81 -9.24 7.74
CA GLN A 55 -5.10 -9.95 7.66
C GLN A 55 -6.22 -9.07 7.08
N THR A 56 -6.13 -7.75 7.23
CA THR A 56 -7.12 -6.79 6.73
C THR A 56 -6.98 -6.48 5.25
N LEU A 57 -5.90 -6.91 4.61
CA LEU A 57 -5.58 -6.53 3.24
C LEU A 57 -6.59 -7.05 2.22
N GLN A 58 -7.14 -8.25 2.46
CA GLN A 58 -8.17 -8.83 1.60
C GLN A 58 -9.45 -7.97 1.58
N LEU A 59 -9.84 -7.41 2.74
CA LEU A 59 -10.98 -6.50 2.83
C LEU A 59 -10.74 -5.21 2.02
N LYS A 60 -9.52 -4.66 2.08
CA LYS A 60 -9.14 -3.47 1.30
C LYS A 60 -9.24 -3.73 -0.21
N LEU A 61 -8.77 -4.88 -0.66
CA LEU A 61 -8.87 -5.30 -2.07
C LEU A 61 -10.33 -5.49 -2.50
N ASP A 62 -11.14 -6.15 -1.67
CA ASP A 62 -12.57 -6.39 -1.95
C ASP A 62 -13.36 -5.08 -2.04
N ASP A 63 -13.07 -4.08 -1.21
CA ASP A 63 -13.72 -2.77 -1.26
C ASP A 63 -13.26 -1.91 -2.44
N LEU A 64 -12.03 -2.13 -2.92
CA LEU A 64 -11.50 -1.41 -4.07
C LEU A 64 -12.01 -1.97 -5.41
N ALA A 65 -12.38 -3.26 -5.43
CA ALA A 65 -12.96 -3.95 -6.57
C ALA A 65 -14.48 -3.71 -6.76
N LYS A 66 -15.13 -2.99 -5.83
CA LYS A 66 -16.57 -2.63 -5.88
C LYS A 66 -16.80 -1.23 -6.45
#